data_AF-A0A1V1PM33-F1
#
_entry.id   AF-A0A1V1PM33-F1
#
_cell.length_a   1.000
_cell.length_b   1.000
_cell.length_c   1.000
_cell.angle_alpha   90.00
_cell.angle_beta   90.00
_cell.angle_gamma   90.00
#
_symmetry.space_group_name_H-M   'P 1'
#
loop_
_entity.id
_entity.type
_entity.pdbx_description
1 polymer ?
#
loop_
_entity_poly.entity_id
_entity_poly.type
_entity_poly.pdbx_seq_one_letter_code
_entity_poly.pdbx_strand_id
1 'polypeptide(L)' 'MLRESGFAHARADGPRRIYQVDAAPMKAVDAWVERFRGFWDVKLDALATEVARGKKKRKR' A
#
# COMPACT_ATOMS: atom_id res chain seq x y z
N MET A 1 -7.19 -13.32 11.35
CA MET A 1 -6.57 -12.56 10.25
C MET A 1 -5.72 -11.38 10.73
N LEU A 2 -6.23 -10.19 11.08
CA LEU A 2 -5.38 -9.01 11.44
C LEU A 2 -4.41 -9.21 12.62
N ARG A 3 -4.86 -9.87 13.69
CA ARG A 3 -3.98 -10.19 14.85
C ARG A 3 -2.94 -11.25 14.51
N GLU A 4 -3.32 -12.23 13.70
CA GLU A 4 -2.45 -13.35 13.29
C GLU A 4 -1.37 -12.90 12.30
N SER A 5 -1.66 -11.88 11.49
CA SER A 5 -0.70 -11.26 10.58
C SER A 5 0.17 -10.18 11.26
N GLY A 6 0.03 -9.98 12.57
CA GLY A 6 0.84 -9.03 13.35
C GLY A 6 0.42 -7.56 13.26
N PHE A 7 -0.65 -7.24 12.52
CA PHE A 7 -1.14 -5.86 12.33
C PHE A 7 -2.06 -5.36 13.44
N ALA A 8 -2.36 -6.19 14.44
CA ALA A 8 -3.14 -5.77 15.60
C ALA A 8 -2.67 -6.48 16.86
N HIS A 9 -2.52 -5.74 17.95
CA HIS A 9 -2.29 -6.27 19.28
C HIS A 9 -3.62 -6.36 20.03
N ALA A 10 -3.80 -7.44 20.78
CA ALA A 10 -4.98 -7.61 21.65
C ALA A 10 -4.51 -7.69 23.10
N ARG A 11 -5.01 -6.79 23.94
CA ARG A 11 -4.79 -6.82 25.39
C ARG A 11 -6.09 -7.17 26.10
N ALA A 12 -6.00 -8.06 27.09
CA ALA A 12 -7.12 -8.34 27.99
C ALA A 12 -7.25 -7.20 29.01
N ASP A 13 -8.46 -6.68 29.15
CA ASP A 13 -8.85 -5.69 30.15
C ASP A 13 -10.08 -6.22 30.91
N GLY A 14 -9.80 -7.01 31.97
CA GLY A 14 -10.82 -7.78 32.68
C GLY A 14 -11.61 -8.68 31.73
N PRO A 15 -12.95 -8.57 31.66
CA PRO A 15 -13.78 -9.37 30.75
C PRO A 15 -13.75 -8.87 29.29
N ARG A 16 -13.06 -7.75 28.99
CA ARG A 16 -13.05 -7.14 27.66
C ARG A 16 -11.71 -7.37 26.96
N ARG A 17 -11.73 -7.31 25.63
CA ARG A 17 -10.51 -7.31 24.80
C ARG A 17 -10.40 -5.98 24.08
N ILE A 18 -9.31 -5.27 24.32
CA ILE A 18 -8.96 -4.04 23.61
C ILE A 18 -8.04 -4.43 22.45
N TYR A 19 -8.41 -4.02 21.24
CA TYR A 19 -7.63 -4.24 20.03
C TYR A 19 -7.03 -2.92 19.56
N GLN A 20 -5.71 -2.91 19.37
CA GLN A 20 -4.99 -1.77 18.83
C GLN A 20 -4.36 -2.19 17.50
N VAL A 21 -4.57 -1.40 16.45
CA VAL A 21 -3.89 -1.58 15.16
C VAL A 21 -2.43 -1.16 15.32
N ASP A 22 -1.53 -2.01 14.88
CA ASP A 22 -0.10 -1.72 14.81
C ASP A 22 0.29 -1.44 13.36
N ALA A 23 0.79 -0.22 13.12
CA ALA A 23 1.27 0.20 11.81
C ALA A 23 2.75 -0.16 11.59
N ALA A 24 3.48 -0.60 12.62
CA ALA A 24 4.89 -0.97 12.49
C ALA A 24 5.16 -2.07 11.44
N PRO A 25 4.34 -3.14 11.32
CA PRO A 25 4.50 -4.14 10.26
C PRO A 25 4.33 -3.56 8.85
N MET A 26 3.55 -2.48 8.70
CA MET A 26 3.35 -1.80 7.40
C MET A 26 4.66 -1.18 6.90
N LYS A 27 5.54 -0.73 7.80
CA LYS A 27 6.84 -0.14 7.43
C LYS A 27 7.75 -1.10 6.70
N ALA A 28 7.68 -2.40 7.00
CA ALA A 28 8.48 -3.41 6.30
C ALA A 28 8.01 -3.58 4.85
N VAL A 29 6.70 -3.52 4.62
CA VAL A 29 6.11 -3.53 3.28
C VAL A 29 6.51 -2.27 2.53
N ASP A 30 6.37 -1.10 3.15
CA ASP A 30 6.78 0.17 2.54
C ASP A 30 8.26 0.14 2.15
N ALA A 31 9.16 -0.27 3.05
CA ALA A 31 10.59 -0.38 2.76
C ALA A 31 10.91 -1.35 1.62
N TRP A 32 10.15 -2.45 1.50
CA TRP A 32 10.29 -3.38 0.38
C TRP A 32 9.80 -2.75 -0.93
N VAL A 33 8.65 -2.08 -0.92
CA VAL A 33 8.09 -1.38 -2.10
C VAL A 33 9.00 -0.25 -2.56
N GLU A 34 9.58 0.53 -1.65
CA GLU A 34 10.52 1.61 -1.96
C GLU A 34 11.66 1.17 -2.88
N ARG A 35 12.15 -0.07 -2.72
CA ARG A 35 13.21 -0.62 -3.58
C ARG A 35 12.80 -0.71 -5.05
N PHE A 36 11.51 -0.82 -5.34
CA PHE A 36 10.99 -0.95 -6.69
C PHE A 36 10.42 0.36 -7.25
N ARG A 37 10.12 1.35 -6.40
CA ARG A 37 9.52 2.62 -6.82
C ARG A 37 10.34 3.32 -7.91
N GLY A 38 11.64 3.51 -7.69
CA GLY A 38 12.49 4.22 -8.65
C GLY A 38 12.52 3.59 -10.06
N PHE A 39 12.34 2.27 -10.17
CA PHE A 39 12.26 1.59 -11.48
C PHE A 39 10.90 1.76 -12.15
N TRP A 40 9.82 1.75 -11.37
CA TRP A 40 8.46 1.77 -11.89
C TRP A 40 7.90 3.18 -12.09
N ASP A 41 8.29 4.15 -11.27
CA ASP A 41 7.71 5.51 -11.30
C ASP A 41 7.82 6.12 -12.71
N VAL A 42 9.04 6.15 -13.28
CA VAL A 42 9.28 6.68 -14.63
C VAL A 42 8.49 5.92 -15.70
N LYS A 43 8.36 4.60 -15.56
CA LYS A 43 7.65 3.75 -16.53
C LYS A 43 6.14 3.95 -16.46
N LEU A 44 5.61 4.08 -15.25
CA LEU A 44 4.19 4.32 -15.01
C LEU A 44 3.79 5.73 -15.45
N ASP A 45 4.65 6.73 -15.25
CA ASP A 45 4.43 8.09 -15.78
C ASP A 45 4.43 8.14 -17.31
N ALA A 46 5.38 7.44 -17.94
CA ALA A 46 5.41 7.28 -19.39
C ALA A 46 4.15 6.58 -19.91
N LEU A 47 3.72 5.52 -19.23
CA LEU A 47 2.48 4.81 -19.56
C LEU A 47 1.25 5.71 -19.42
N ALA A 48 1.16 6.47 -18.33
CA ALA A 48 0.07 7.42 -18.11
C ALA A 48 0.00 8.45 -19.24
N THR A 49 1.15 8.92 -19.71
CA THR A 49 1.27 9.82 -20.86
C THR A 49 0.75 9.18 -22.14
N GLU A 50 1.13 7.93 -22.44
CA GLU A 50 0.64 7.21 -23.62
C GLU A 50 -0.87 6.94 -23.56
N VAL A 51 -1.39 6.59 -22.38
CA VAL A 51 -2.83 6.43 -22.17
C VAL A 51 -3.55 7.75 -22.43
N ALA A 52 -3.03 8.88 -21.96
CA ALA A 52 -3.62 10.20 -22.23
C ALA A 52 -3.59 10.55 -23.72
N ARG A 53 -2.49 10.25 -24.42
CA ARG A 53 -2.37 10.44 -25.89
C ARG A 53 -3.40 9.59 -26.64
N GLY A 54 -3.55 8.32 -26.29
CA GLY A 54 -4.55 7.43 -26.87
C GLY A 54 -5.98 7.93 -26.66
N LYS A 55 -6.31 8.37 -25.44
CA LYS A 55 -7.61 8.98 -25.12
C LYS A 55 -7.90 10.23 -25.94
N LYS A 56 -6.89 11.08 -26.19
CA LYS A 56 -7.02 12.29 -27.03
C LYS A 56 -7.22 11.95 -28.50
N LYS A 57 -6.49 10.95 -29.04
CA LYS A 57 -6.67 10.48 -30.42
C LYS A 57 -8.08 9.93 -30.67
N ARG A 58 -8.66 9.20 -29.70
CA ARG A 58 -10.03 8.65 -29.81
C ARG A 58 -11.16 9.69 -29.74
N LYS A 59 -10.87 10.89 -29.22
CA LYS A 59 -11.85 11.99 -29.09
C LYS A 59 -11.87 12.92 -30.32
N ARG A 60 -10.91 12.80 -31.23
CA ARG A 60 -10.92 13.46 -32.54
C ARG A 60 -11.51 12.52 -33.57
#